data_AF-A0A1D1Z7Y4-F1
#
_entry.id   AF-A0A1D1Z7Y4-F1
#
_cell.length_a   1.000
_cell.length_b   1.000
_cell.length_c   1.000
_cell.angle_alpha   90.00
_cell.angle_beta   90.00
_cell.angle_gamma   90.00
#
_symmetry.space_group_name_H-M   'P 1'
#
loop_
_entity.id
_entity.type
_entity.pdbx_description
1 polymer ?
#
loop_
_entity_poly.entity_id
_entity_poly.type
_entity_poly.pdbx_seq_one_letter_code
_entity_poly.pdbx_strand_id
1 'polypeptide(L)'
;MSSSSEMLENHWENSGQHTREDSEHARLVISNEARMNEVDIDQPLDNATHKSFSWWMKFLFGCFLVIILCIIIVKWGVPFTLEKVLLPIMRWEATAFGRPVLALILVASLALFPVFLVPSGPSMWLAGMIFGYGLGFVIIMVGTTIGMVLPYLIGLLFHDRIHTWLKKWPKNAAIIRLVGEGSWFHQFRVVAIFRISPFPYTIFNYAVVATNVKFGPYFCGSIAGMIPEAFIYIYSGRLIRTLADVQYGHHSMTTVEIVYNIISFVIAVVMTVLFTVYAKRALADLEKAENNGNKNHHSSVIAEMEKLPEERPKRREYHV
;
A
#
# COMPACT_ATOMS: atom_id res chain seq x y z
N MET A 1 -8.33 76.03 76.78
CA MET A 1 -9.38 75.12 77.29
C MET A 1 -10.30 74.75 76.13
N SER A 2 -10.79 73.50 76.12
CA SER A 2 -11.39 72.72 75.00
C SER A 2 -10.32 72.17 74.04
N SER A 3 -9.78 70.96 74.16
CA SER A 3 -10.27 69.65 74.62
C SER A 3 -11.36 69.02 73.73
N SER A 4 -11.03 67.84 73.23
CA SER A 4 -11.93 66.71 72.99
C SER A 4 -12.78 66.69 71.71
N SER A 5 -12.14 66.74 70.54
CA SER A 5 -12.83 66.39 69.27
C SER A 5 -12.03 65.53 68.29
N GLU A 6 -10.72 65.31 68.46
CA GLU A 6 -9.93 64.53 67.48
C GLU A 6 -9.68 63.05 67.84
N MET A 7 -10.11 62.55 69.00
CA MET A 7 -9.84 61.14 69.39
C MET A 7 -11.00 60.16 69.19
N LEU A 8 -12.18 60.60 68.75
CA LEU A 8 -13.34 59.71 68.54
C LEU A 8 -13.60 59.33 67.09
N GLU A 9 -12.93 59.97 66.12
CA GLU A 9 -13.19 59.72 64.69
C GLU A 9 -12.40 58.53 64.13
N ASN A 10 -11.20 58.25 64.65
CA ASN A 10 -10.34 57.18 64.11
C ASN A 10 -10.72 55.76 64.55
N HIS A 11 -11.65 55.58 65.49
CA HIS A 11 -12.00 54.23 65.98
C HIS A 11 -13.20 53.60 65.28
N TRP A 12 -13.98 54.37 64.52
CA TRP A 12 -15.19 53.88 63.82
C TRP A 12 -14.95 53.47 62.36
N GLU A 13 -13.96 54.03 61.67
CA GLU A 13 -13.67 53.64 60.28
C GLU A 13 -13.09 52.23 60.16
N ASN A 14 -12.28 51.78 61.13
CA ASN A 14 -11.62 50.48 61.02
C ASN A 14 -12.55 49.28 61.33
N SER A 15 -13.65 49.49 62.07
CA SER A 15 -14.59 48.40 62.39
C SER A 15 -15.57 48.11 61.25
N GLY A 16 -15.90 49.09 60.42
CA GLY A 16 -16.83 48.89 59.29
C GLY A 16 -16.19 48.19 58.10
N GLN A 17 -14.88 48.38 57.92
CA GLN A 17 -14.14 47.84 56.78
C GLN A 17 -13.91 46.32 56.93
N HIS A 18 -13.58 45.85 58.14
CA HIS A 18 -13.33 44.43 58.38
C HIS A 18 -14.59 43.57 58.25
N THR A 19 -15.75 44.03 58.76
CA THR A 19 -17.03 43.32 58.58
C THR A 19 -17.51 43.29 57.13
N ARG A 20 -17.12 44.29 56.32
CA ARG A 20 -17.52 44.37 54.91
C ARG A 20 -16.69 43.41 54.06
N GLU A 21 -15.39 43.31 54.33
CA GLU A 21 -14.50 42.35 53.66
C GLU A 21 -14.88 40.90 54.00
N ASP A 22 -15.17 40.58 55.26
CA ASP A 22 -15.61 39.23 55.65
C ASP A 22 -16.94 38.84 54.99
N SER A 23 -17.85 39.80 54.84
CA SER A 23 -19.12 39.58 54.13
C SER A 23 -18.92 39.40 52.63
N GLU A 24 -17.98 40.13 52.01
CA GLU A 24 -17.65 40.00 50.59
C GLU A 24 -16.90 38.69 50.32
N HIS A 25 -15.98 38.28 51.20
CA HIS A 25 -15.31 36.98 51.10
C HIS A 25 -16.29 35.81 51.27
N ALA A 26 -17.21 35.87 52.24
CA ALA A 26 -18.25 34.85 52.39
C ALA A 26 -19.18 34.80 51.18
N ARG A 27 -19.56 35.96 50.61
CA ARG A 27 -20.37 36.03 49.39
C ARG A 27 -19.63 35.49 48.17
N LEU A 28 -18.34 35.78 48.05
CA LEU A 28 -17.48 35.31 46.97
C LEU A 28 -17.31 33.80 47.06
N VAL A 29 -17.07 33.23 48.24
CA VAL A 29 -16.95 31.78 48.45
C VAL A 29 -18.27 31.08 48.13
N ILE A 30 -19.41 31.56 48.64
CA ILE A 30 -20.74 30.98 48.32
C ILE A 30 -21.07 31.11 46.83
N SER A 31 -20.72 32.25 46.20
CA SER A 31 -20.94 32.43 44.76
C SER A 31 -20.01 31.59 43.90
N ASN A 32 -18.81 31.27 44.39
CA ASN A 32 -17.86 30.41 43.70
C ASN A 32 -18.23 28.94 43.87
N GLU A 33 -18.73 28.53 45.04
CA GLU A 33 -19.21 27.18 45.32
C GLU A 33 -20.53 26.89 44.59
N ALA A 34 -21.45 27.86 44.52
CA ALA A 34 -22.64 27.79 43.67
C ALA A 34 -22.26 27.77 42.18
N ARG A 35 -21.28 28.58 41.75
CA ARG A 35 -20.79 28.55 40.36
C ARG A 35 -20.04 27.26 40.05
N MET A 36 -19.32 26.64 40.99
CA MET A 36 -18.67 25.34 40.78
C MET A 36 -19.69 24.19 40.74
N ASN A 37 -20.77 24.26 41.52
CA ASN A 37 -21.85 23.27 41.47
C ASN A 37 -22.79 23.43 40.24
N GLU A 38 -22.86 24.63 39.64
CA GLU A 38 -23.70 24.90 38.46
C GLU A 38 -22.92 24.83 37.13
N VAL A 39 -21.58 24.90 37.16
CA VAL A 39 -20.71 24.77 35.97
C VAL A 39 -20.31 23.31 35.66
N ASP A 40 -20.57 22.35 36.55
CA ASP A 40 -20.20 20.94 36.34
C ASP A 40 -21.40 20.01 36.04
N ILE A 41 -22.58 20.57 35.72
CA ILE A 41 -23.78 19.76 35.42
C ILE A 41 -24.23 19.84 33.95
N ASP A 42 -23.70 20.75 33.12
CA ASP A 42 -24.08 20.79 31.70
C ASP A 42 -22.89 20.76 30.71
N GLN A 43 -22.70 19.56 30.15
CA GLN A 43 -22.08 19.15 28.86
C GLN A 43 -20.60 18.67 28.88
N PRO A 44 -20.20 17.57 28.19
CA PRO A 44 -20.95 16.65 27.31
C PRO A 44 -20.59 15.14 27.50
N LEU A 45 -21.39 14.35 28.21
CA LEU A 45 -21.22 12.88 28.24
C LEU A 45 -21.78 12.17 26.97
N ASP A 46 -22.45 12.89 26.07
CA ASP A 46 -23.05 12.31 24.86
C ASP A 46 -22.16 12.39 23.60
N ASN A 47 -21.19 13.30 23.53
CA ASN A 47 -20.46 13.56 22.29
C ASN A 47 -19.36 12.52 21.99
N ALA A 48 -18.80 11.85 22.99
CA ALA A 48 -17.79 10.81 22.81
C ALA A 48 -18.43 9.49 22.32
N THR A 49 -19.60 9.14 22.86
CA THR A 49 -20.35 7.92 22.54
C THR A 49 -20.97 8.00 21.15
N HIS A 50 -21.50 9.18 20.76
CA HIS A 50 -22.17 9.36 19.47
C HIS A 50 -21.21 9.36 18.27
N LYS A 51 -19.96 9.84 18.45
CA LYS A 51 -18.93 9.81 17.40
C LYS A 51 -18.39 8.39 17.15
N SER A 52 -18.25 7.60 18.22
CA SER A 52 -17.89 6.17 18.15
C SER A 52 -19.01 5.32 17.54
N PHE A 53 -20.27 5.58 17.93
CA PHE A 53 -21.45 4.87 17.40
C PHE A 53 -21.69 5.16 15.91
N SER A 54 -21.55 6.42 15.48
CA SER A 54 -21.65 6.79 14.05
C SER A 54 -20.52 6.15 13.21
N TRP A 55 -19.31 6.03 13.78
CA TRP A 55 -18.19 5.37 13.12
C TRP A 55 -18.41 3.85 12.99
N TRP A 56 -18.90 3.19 14.04
CA TRP A 56 -19.28 1.77 14.02
C TRP A 56 -20.44 1.48 13.07
N MET A 57 -21.46 2.34 13.01
CA MET A 57 -22.54 2.19 12.03
C MET A 57 -22.04 2.35 10.59
N LYS A 58 -21.12 3.29 10.31
CA LYS A 58 -20.48 3.43 8.98
C LYS A 58 -19.65 2.20 8.63
N PHE A 59 -18.94 1.64 9.60
CA PHE A 59 -18.18 0.40 9.43
C PHE A 59 -19.10 -0.79 9.13
N LEU A 60 -20.16 -0.99 9.92
CA LEU A 60 -21.14 -2.05 9.71
C LEU A 60 -21.88 -1.90 8.38
N PHE A 61 -22.25 -0.68 8.01
CA PHE A 61 -22.85 -0.40 6.70
C PHE A 61 -21.87 -0.70 5.55
N GLY A 62 -20.59 -0.37 5.72
CA GLY A 62 -19.53 -0.74 4.78
C GLY A 62 -19.38 -2.26 4.64
N CYS A 63 -19.32 -3.00 5.76
CA CYS A 63 -19.29 -4.46 5.75
C CYS A 63 -20.54 -5.06 5.08
N PHE A 64 -21.72 -4.52 5.37
CA PHE A 64 -22.98 -4.94 4.75
C PHE A 64 -22.98 -4.71 3.24
N LEU A 65 -22.51 -3.54 2.79
CA LEU A 65 -22.37 -3.23 1.36
C LEU A 65 -21.40 -4.20 0.67
N VAL A 66 -20.27 -4.53 1.31
CA VAL A 66 -19.32 -5.53 0.81
C VAL A 66 -19.95 -6.91 0.71
N ILE A 67 -20.74 -7.33 1.71
CA ILE A 67 -21.45 -8.61 1.69
C ILE A 67 -22.46 -8.65 0.54
N ILE A 68 -23.26 -7.60 0.36
CA ILE A 68 -24.20 -7.49 -0.77
C ILE A 68 -23.45 -7.57 -2.10
N LEU A 69 -22.34 -6.84 -2.23
CA LEU A 69 -21.51 -6.87 -3.43
C LEU A 69 -20.96 -8.28 -3.71
N CYS A 70 -20.48 -8.97 -2.67
CA CYS A 70 -20.06 -10.37 -2.78
C CYS A 70 -21.20 -11.28 -3.24
N ILE A 71 -22.42 -11.11 -2.70
CA ILE A 71 -23.59 -11.89 -3.11
C ILE A 71 -23.93 -11.62 -4.57
N ILE A 72 -23.91 -10.36 -5.03
CA ILE A 72 -24.16 -10.00 -6.43
C ILE A 72 -23.12 -10.64 -7.34
N ILE A 73 -21.83 -10.56 -6.98
CA ILE A 73 -20.74 -11.15 -7.75
C ILE A 73 -20.92 -12.67 -7.83
N VAL A 74 -21.23 -13.35 -6.72
CA VAL A 74 -21.41 -14.82 -6.71
C VAL A 74 -22.67 -15.24 -7.50
N LYS A 75 -23.77 -14.51 -7.36
CA LYS A 75 -25.05 -14.87 -7.99
C LYS A 75 -25.15 -14.50 -9.46
N TRP A 76 -24.49 -13.43 -9.90
CA TRP A 76 -24.61 -12.92 -11.27
C TRP A 76 -23.27 -12.86 -11.99
N GLY A 77 -22.21 -12.38 -11.32
CA GLY A 77 -20.89 -12.23 -11.92
C GLY A 77 -20.24 -13.57 -12.29
N VAL A 78 -20.19 -14.50 -11.35
CA VAL A 78 -19.60 -15.84 -11.55
C VAL A 78 -20.32 -16.63 -12.65
N PRO A 79 -21.66 -16.79 -12.65
CA PRO A 79 -22.31 -17.52 -13.75
C PRO A 79 -22.13 -16.80 -15.09
N PHE A 80 -22.13 -15.47 -15.13
CA PHE A 80 -21.87 -14.72 -16.35
C PHE A 80 -20.46 -14.98 -16.90
N THR A 81 -19.42 -14.90 -16.07
CA THR A 81 -18.04 -15.13 -16.53
C THR A 81 -17.84 -16.58 -16.96
N LEU A 82 -18.43 -17.54 -16.24
CA LEU A 82 -18.35 -18.96 -16.59
C LEU A 82 -19.07 -19.25 -17.91
N GLU A 83 -20.32 -18.82 -18.06
CA GLU A 83 -21.14 -19.18 -19.23
C GLU A 83 -20.81 -18.38 -20.48
N LYS A 84 -20.44 -17.10 -20.35
CA LYS A 84 -20.23 -16.20 -21.49
C LYS A 84 -18.77 -16.04 -21.89
N VAL A 85 -17.83 -16.28 -20.98
CA VAL A 85 -16.40 -16.12 -21.26
C VAL A 85 -15.70 -17.46 -21.22
N LEU A 86 -15.81 -18.21 -20.12
CA LEU A 86 -15.02 -19.42 -19.91
C LEU A 86 -15.47 -20.60 -20.79
N LEU A 87 -16.75 -20.96 -20.78
CA LEU A 87 -17.23 -22.09 -21.59
C LEU A 87 -17.02 -21.87 -23.10
N PRO A 88 -17.29 -20.67 -23.65
CA PRO A 88 -16.98 -20.38 -25.04
C PRO A 88 -15.49 -20.45 -25.34
N ILE A 89 -14.62 -19.96 -24.45
CA ILE A 89 -13.16 -20.02 -24.69
C ILE A 89 -12.63 -21.44 -24.63
N MET A 90 -13.15 -22.28 -23.72
CA MET A 90 -12.80 -23.71 -23.64
C MET A 90 -13.30 -24.49 -24.86
N ARG A 91 -14.51 -24.20 -25.34
CA ARG A 91 -15.05 -24.81 -26.57
C ARG A 91 -14.27 -24.35 -27.80
N TRP A 92 -13.95 -23.07 -27.88
CA TRP A 92 -13.14 -22.49 -28.95
C TRP A 92 -11.71 -23.07 -28.95
N GLU A 93 -11.09 -23.24 -27.78
CA GLU A 93 -9.83 -23.98 -27.64
C GLU A 93 -9.96 -25.39 -28.25
N ALA A 94 -11.01 -26.13 -27.88
CA ALA A 94 -11.19 -27.51 -28.32
C ALA A 94 -11.46 -27.65 -29.82
N THR A 95 -12.05 -26.63 -30.47
CA THR A 95 -12.48 -26.70 -31.87
C THR A 95 -11.61 -25.92 -32.86
N ALA A 96 -11.00 -24.80 -32.44
CA ALA A 96 -10.37 -23.87 -33.36
C ALA A 96 -8.85 -24.04 -33.49
N PHE A 97 -8.16 -24.54 -32.45
CA PHE A 97 -6.70 -24.57 -32.43
C PHE A 97 -6.11 -25.80 -31.75
N GLY A 98 -5.00 -26.30 -32.30
CA GLY A 98 -4.16 -27.24 -31.56
C GLY A 98 -3.44 -26.55 -30.40
N ARG A 99 -3.13 -27.32 -29.34
CA ARG A 99 -2.38 -26.84 -28.16
C ARG A 99 -1.13 -25.98 -28.49
N PRO A 100 -0.30 -26.30 -29.51
CA PRO A 100 0.86 -25.46 -29.84
C PRO A 100 0.50 -24.05 -30.31
N VAL A 101 -0.58 -23.89 -31.09
CA VAL A 101 -1.00 -22.58 -31.62
C VAL A 101 -1.53 -21.69 -30.49
N LEU A 102 -2.28 -22.27 -29.55
CA LEU A 102 -2.75 -21.56 -28.37
C LEU A 102 -1.58 -21.11 -27.49
N ALA A 103 -0.56 -21.94 -27.32
CA ALA A 103 0.65 -21.56 -26.59
C ALA A 103 1.32 -20.32 -27.24
N LEU A 104 1.44 -20.29 -28.57
CA LEU A 104 1.98 -19.13 -29.29
C LEU A 104 1.12 -17.87 -29.14
N ILE A 105 -0.20 -18.00 -29.24
CA ILE A 105 -1.14 -16.87 -29.04
C ILE A 105 -1.00 -16.32 -27.62
N LEU A 106 -0.90 -17.21 -26.62
CA LEU A 106 -0.72 -16.80 -25.23
C LEU A 106 0.61 -16.08 -25.02
N VAL A 107 1.73 -16.62 -25.52
CA VAL A 107 3.04 -15.95 -25.46
C VAL A 107 2.97 -14.58 -26.13
N ALA A 108 2.37 -14.48 -27.32
CA ALA A 108 2.22 -13.22 -28.04
C ALA A 108 1.37 -12.22 -27.25
N SER A 109 0.26 -12.66 -26.64
CA SER A 109 -0.59 -11.79 -25.82
C SER A 109 0.16 -11.27 -24.59
N LEU A 110 0.90 -12.13 -23.89
CA LEU A 110 1.68 -11.77 -22.71
C LEU A 110 2.85 -10.84 -23.05
N ALA A 111 3.39 -10.94 -24.27
CA ALA A 111 4.42 -10.06 -24.78
C ALA A 111 3.88 -8.67 -25.17
N LEU A 112 2.71 -8.61 -25.81
CA LEU A 112 2.18 -7.38 -26.39
C LEU A 112 1.31 -6.57 -25.42
N PHE A 113 0.53 -7.21 -24.56
CA PHE A 113 -0.38 -6.53 -23.64
C PHE A 113 0.31 -5.48 -22.76
N PRO A 114 1.45 -5.77 -22.10
CA PRO A 114 2.16 -4.75 -21.34
C PRO A 114 2.64 -3.55 -22.18
N VAL A 115 2.90 -3.72 -23.48
CA VAL A 115 3.25 -2.61 -24.39
C VAL A 115 2.06 -1.65 -24.57
N PHE A 116 0.85 -2.20 -24.62
CA PHE A 116 -0.39 -1.42 -24.76
C PHE A 116 -1.03 -1.07 -23.40
N LEU A 117 -0.33 -1.30 -22.29
CA LEU A 117 -0.85 -1.14 -20.92
C LEU A 117 -2.11 -1.97 -20.63
N VAL A 118 -2.32 -3.04 -21.38
CA VAL A 118 -3.42 -3.99 -21.20
C VAL A 118 -3.04 -4.99 -20.09
N PRO A 119 -3.95 -5.31 -19.15
CA PRO A 119 -3.70 -6.33 -18.14
C PRO A 119 -3.46 -7.73 -18.73
N SER A 120 -2.39 -8.41 -18.31
CA SER A 120 -2.05 -9.77 -18.75
C SER A 120 -2.74 -10.89 -17.95
N GLY A 121 -3.41 -10.55 -16.85
CA GLY A 121 -4.06 -11.51 -15.94
C GLY A 121 -4.92 -12.57 -16.64
N PRO A 122 -5.82 -12.17 -17.58
CA PRO A 122 -6.64 -13.14 -18.31
C PRO A 122 -5.82 -14.18 -19.10
N SER A 123 -4.74 -13.77 -19.77
CA SER A 123 -3.87 -14.69 -20.50
C SER A 123 -3.10 -15.62 -19.58
N MET A 124 -2.66 -15.14 -18.41
CA MET A 124 -1.99 -15.98 -17.41
C MET A 124 -2.94 -17.03 -16.81
N TRP A 125 -4.19 -16.65 -16.51
CA TRP A 125 -5.21 -17.61 -16.13
C TRP A 125 -5.46 -18.65 -17.21
N LEU A 126 -5.59 -18.22 -18.46
CA LEU A 126 -5.84 -19.13 -19.58
C LEU A 126 -4.67 -20.10 -19.81
N ALA A 127 -3.43 -19.63 -19.69
CA ALA A 127 -2.24 -20.50 -19.71
C ALA A 127 -2.30 -21.55 -18.60
N GLY A 128 -2.69 -21.15 -17.38
CA GLY A 128 -2.89 -22.06 -16.26
C GLY A 128 -3.99 -23.09 -16.47
N MET A 129 -5.14 -22.65 -16.99
CA MET A 129 -6.30 -23.48 -17.29
C MET A 129 -6.00 -24.55 -18.33
N ILE A 130 -5.26 -24.20 -19.37
CA ILE A 130 -5.02 -25.07 -20.53
C ILE A 130 -3.79 -25.98 -20.34
N PHE A 131 -2.68 -25.40 -19.88
CA PHE A 131 -1.36 -26.05 -19.88
C PHE A 131 -0.87 -26.48 -18.50
N GLY A 132 -1.56 -26.08 -17.43
CA GLY A 132 -1.22 -26.44 -16.05
C GLY A 132 0.14 -25.90 -15.59
N TYR A 133 0.73 -26.54 -14.57
CA TYR A 133 1.94 -26.02 -13.91
C TYR A 133 3.22 -26.11 -14.73
N GLY A 134 3.39 -27.13 -15.58
CA GLY A 134 4.62 -27.31 -16.34
C GLY A 134 4.69 -26.33 -17.52
N LEU A 135 3.95 -26.64 -18.58
CA LEU A 135 3.94 -25.81 -19.79
C LEU A 135 3.33 -24.43 -19.55
N GLY A 136 2.31 -24.30 -18.69
CA GLY A 136 1.72 -22.99 -18.39
C GLY A 136 2.72 -22.06 -17.71
N PHE A 137 3.56 -22.56 -16.81
CA PHE A 137 4.65 -21.77 -16.21
C PHE A 137 5.66 -21.31 -17.26
N VAL A 138 6.10 -22.20 -18.15
CA VAL A 138 7.04 -21.85 -19.23
C VAL A 138 6.43 -20.78 -20.15
N ILE A 139 5.17 -20.96 -20.58
CA ILE A 139 4.44 -20.00 -21.42
C ILE A 139 4.36 -18.63 -20.73
N ILE A 140 3.97 -18.60 -19.45
CA ILE A 140 3.85 -17.36 -18.69
C ILE A 140 5.22 -16.68 -18.59
N MET A 141 6.24 -17.40 -18.12
CA MET A 141 7.57 -16.82 -17.90
C MET A 141 8.21 -16.30 -19.19
N VAL A 142 8.09 -17.02 -20.30
CA VAL A 142 8.62 -16.57 -21.60
C VAL A 142 7.85 -15.34 -22.08
N GLY A 143 6.51 -15.39 -22.06
CA GLY A 143 5.66 -14.30 -22.51
C GLY A 143 5.86 -13.03 -21.71
N THR A 144 5.85 -13.11 -20.37
CA THR A 144 6.06 -11.94 -19.50
C THR A 144 7.48 -11.41 -19.55
N THR A 145 8.48 -12.27 -19.78
CA THR A 145 9.88 -11.84 -19.99
C THR A 145 9.99 -10.97 -21.24
N ILE A 146 9.40 -11.40 -22.36
CA ILE A 146 9.35 -10.57 -23.58
C ILE A 146 8.53 -9.30 -23.30
N GLY A 147 7.40 -9.44 -22.63
CA GLY A 147 6.49 -8.35 -22.27
C GLY A 147 7.06 -7.32 -21.28
N MET A 148 8.14 -7.62 -20.57
CA MET A 148 8.86 -6.65 -19.75
C MET A 148 10.04 -6.00 -20.48
N VAL A 149 10.64 -6.72 -21.44
CA VAL A 149 11.77 -6.22 -22.22
C VAL A 149 11.30 -5.22 -23.29
N LEU A 150 10.18 -5.50 -23.96
CA LEU A 150 9.65 -4.61 -25.01
C LEU A 150 9.31 -3.20 -24.48
N PRO A 151 8.50 -3.04 -23.42
CA PRO A 151 8.26 -1.72 -22.82
C PRO A 151 9.52 -1.02 -22.33
N TYR A 152 10.49 -1.78 -21.78
CA TYR A 152 11.76 -1.21 -21.34
C TYR A 152 12.53 -0.59 -22.51
N LEU A 153 12.65 -1.32 -23.63
CA LEU A 153 13.31 -0.82 -24.83
C LEU A 153 12.57 0.40 -25.39
N ILE A 154 11.25 0.35 -25.49
CA ILE A 154 10.42 1.49 -25.95
C ILE A 154 10.61 2.68 -25.00
N GLY A 155 10.62 2.45 -23.70
CA GLY A 155 10.83 3.49 -22.71
C GLY A 155 12.19 4.18 -22.84
N LEU A 156 13.22 3.46 -23.32
CA LEU A 156 14.55 4.01 -23.55
C LEU A 156 14.55 5.08 -24.64
N LEU A 157 13.68 4.94 -25.66
CA LEU A 157 13.52 5.94 -26.72
C LEU A 157 12.80 7.20 -26.22
N PHE A 158 11.97 7.10 -25.17
CA PHE A 158 11.16 8.19 -24.63
C PHE A 158 11.61 8.63 -23.23
N HIS A 159 12.87 8.38 -22.88
CA HIS A 159 13.43 8.59 -21.54
C HIS A 159 13.06 9.96 -20.94
N ASP A 160 13.28 11.05 -21.68
CA ASP A 160 13.04 12.42 -21.18
C ASP A 160 11.56 12.71 -20.89
N ARG A 161 10.67 12.12 -21.70
CA ARG A 161 9.21 12.23 -21.54
C ARG A 161 8.76 11.46 -20.29
N ILE A 162 9.29 10.26 -20.06
CA ILE A 162 8.99 9.42 -18.90
C ILE A 162 9.53 10.08 -17.63
N HIS A 163 10.74 10.61 -17.65
CA HIS A 163 11.33 11.31 -16.52
C HIS A 163 10.48 12.54 -16.12
N THR A 164 9.99 13.30 -17.11
CA THR A 164 9.07 14.44 -16.87
C THR A 164 7.70 13.99 -16.35
N TRP A 165 7.17 12.87 -16.85
CA TRP A 165 5.93 12.28 -16.35
C TRP A 165 6.06 11.80 -14.89
N LEU A 166 7.18 11.17 -14.54
CA LEU A 166 7.44 10.65 -13.20
C LEU A 166 7.54 11.79 -12.15
N LYS A 167 8.05 12.96 -12.54
CA LYS A 167 8.06 14.17 -11.68
C LYS A 167 6.67 14.62 -11.23
N LYS A 168 5.60 14.27 -11.95
CA LYS A 168 4.21 14.59 -11.55
C LYS A 168 3.72 13.73 -10.38
N TRP A 169 4.43 12.65 -10.03
CA TRP A 169 4.07 11.70 -8.97
C TRP A 169 5.19 11.57 -7.93
N PRO A 170 5.46 12.61 -7.12
CA PRO A 170 6.67 12.70 -6.30
C PRO A 170 6.82 11.56 -5.28
N LYS A 171 5.72 11.10 -4.68
CA LYS A 171 5.74 9.97 -3.73
C LYS A 171 6.18 8.66 -4.39
N ASN A 172 5.66 8.37 -5.58
CA ASN A 172 6.02 7.17 -6.33
C ASN A 172 7.42 7.30 -6.95
N ALA A 173 7.81 8.52 -7.35
CA ALA A 173 9.13 8.80 -7.90
C ALA A 173 10.26 8.55 -6.88
N ALA A 174 10.06 8.86 -5.60
CA ALA A 174 11.03 8.56 -4.55
C ALA A 174 11.24 7.04 -4.39
N ILE A 175 10.13 6.29 -4.34
CA ILE A 175 10.14 4.82 -4.24
C ILE A 175 10.77 4.18 -5.49
N ILE A 176 10.51 4.74 -6.67
CA ILE A 176 11.07 4.27 -7.94
C ILE A 176 12.56 4.64 -8.07
N ARG A 177 13.00 5.77 -7.51
CA ARG A 177 14.43 6.15 -7.44
C ARG A 177 15.25 5.22 -6.55
N LEU A 178 14.68 4.77 -5.43
CA LEU A 178 15.29 3.77 -4.54
C LEU A 178 15.67 2.48 -5.29
N VAL A 179 14.96 2.14 -6.36
CA VAL A 179 15.29 0.97 -7.19
C VAL A 179 16.66 1.15 -7.87
N GLY A 180 17.01 2.39 -8.27
CA GLY A 180 18.21 2.70 -9.04
C GLY A 180 19.49 2.92 -8.22
N GLU A 181 19.40 2.95 -6.90
CA GLU A 181 20.54 3.19 -6.02
C GLU A 181 21.23 1.88 -5.59
N GLY A 182 22.51 1.96 -5.25
CA GLY A 182 23.26 0.83 -4.69
C GLY A 182 23.90 -0.15 -5.68
N SER A 183 24.30 -1.32 -5.17
CA SER A 183 25.03 -2.36 -5.91
C SER A 183 24.11 -3.19 -6.82
N TRP A 184 24.69 -3.95 -7.75
CA TRP A 184 23.95 -4.83 -8.68
C TRP A 184 22.96 -5.75 -7.94
N PHE A 185 23.38 -6.35 -6.82
CA PHE A 185 22.54 -7.24 -6.02
C PHE A 185 21.43 -6.49 -5.27
N HIS A 186 21.70 -5.27 -4.83
CA HIS A 186 20.69 -4.42 -4.19
C HIS A 186 19.57 -4.07 -5.18
N GLN A 187 19.93 -3.59 -6.36
CA GLN A 187 18.97 -3.28 -7.43
C GLN A 187 18.13 -4.52 -7.81
N PHE A 188 18.77 -5.69 -7.91
CA PHE A 188 18.08 -6.96 -8.19
C PHE A 188 17.02 -7.27 -7.11
N ARG A 189 17.40 -7.17 -5.83
CA ARG A 189 16.52 -7.45 -4.70
C ARG A 189 15.34 -6.48 -4.66
N VAL A 190 15.60 -5.18 -4.86
CA VAL A 190 14.55 -4.16 -4.86
C VAL A 190 13.58 -4.39 -6.01
N VAL A 191 14.06 -4.68 -7.22
CA VAL A 191 13.20 -4.99 -8.38
C VAL A 191 12.33 -6.22 -8.11
N ALA A 192 12.90 -7.31 -7.59
CA ALA A 192 12.16 -8.53 -7.30
C ALA A 192 11.04 -8.30 -6.29
N ILE A 193 11.31 -7.50 -5.25
CA ILE A 193 10.31 -7.10 -4.26
C ILE A 193 9.24 -6.22 -4.90
N PHE A 194 9.63 -5.31 -5.79
CA PHE A 194 8.70 -4.41 -6.46
C PHE A 194 7.69 -5.15 -7.34
N ARG A 195 8.06 -6.30 -7.92
CA ARG A 195 7.13 -7.16 -8.66
C ARG A 195 6.07 -7.81 -7.77
N ILE A 196 6.34 -7.95 -6.48
CA ILE A 196 5.41 -8.51 -5.49
C ILE A 196 4.49 -7.41 -4.93
N SER A 197 4.90 -6.14 -5.05
CA SER A 197 4.11 -4.97 -4.66
C SER A 197 2.84 -4.84 -5.51
N PRO A 198 1.73 -4.26 -5.01
CA PRO A 198 0.53 -3.95 -5.80
C PRO A 198 0.75 -2.90 -6.91
N PHE A 199 2.00 -2.52 -7.19
CA PHE A 199 2.33 -1.56 -8.23
C PHE A 199 2.11 -2.19 -9.62
N PRO A 200 1.34 -1.56 -10.52
CA PRO A 200 1.03 -2.12 -11.83
C PRO A 200 2.29 -2.44 -12.63
N TYR A 201 2.49 -3.73 -12.95
CA TYR A 201 3.73 -4.19 -13.57
C TYR A 201 3.95 -3.57 -14.96
N THR A 202 2.87 -3.24 -15.70
CA THR A 202 2.92 -2.60 -17.01
C THR A 202 3.55 -1.21 -16.91
N ILE A 203 3.17 -0.41 -15.91
CA ILE A 203 3.73 0.91 -15.62
C ILE A 203 5.19 0.77 -15.17
N PHE A 204 5.48 -0.23 -14.33
CA PHE A 204 6.82 -0.46 -13.82
C PHE A 204 7.85 -0.72 -14.92
N ASN A 205 7.46 -1.48 -15.95
CA ASN A 205 8.35 -1.77 -17.08
C ASN A 205 8.83 -0.51 -17.81
N TYR A 206 8.01 0.56 -17.84
CA TYR A 206 8.41 1.86 -18.38
C TYR A 206 9.12 2.74 -17.34
N ALA A 207 8.62 2.75 -16.11
CA ALA A 207 9.11 3.63 -15.06
C ALA A 207 10.57 3.33 -14.67
N VAL A 208 10.98 2.06 -14.75
CA VAL A 208 12.37 1.66 -14.47
C VAL A 208 13.38 2.33 -15.42
N VAL A 209 12.96 2.73 -16.63
CA VAL A 209 13.85 3.40 -17.56
C VAL A 209 14.22 4.82 -17.11
N ALA A 210 13.32 5.49 -16.39
CA ALA A 210 13.60 6.79 -15.79
C ALA A 210 14.43 6.69 -14.49
N THR A 211 14.94 5.49 -14.17
CA THR A 211 15.77 5.22 -12.99
C THR A 211 17.17 4.79 -13.42
N ASN A 212 18.16 4.94 -12.53
CA ASN A 212 19.54 4.48 -12.76
C ASN A 212 19.72 2.95 -12.56
N VAL A 213 18.67 2.16 -12.72
CA VAL A 213 18.72 0.70 -12.58
C VAL A 213 19.44 0.11 -13.80
N LYS A 214 20.42 -0.77 -13.55
CA LYS A 214 21.07 -1.51 -14.63
C LYS A 214 20.09 -2.54 -15.21
N PHE A 215 20.21 -2.83 -16.52
CA PHE A 215 19.34 -3.81 -17.18
C PHE A 215 19.44 -5.21 -16.58
N GLY A 216 20.64 -5.68 -16.23
CA GLY A 216 20.85 -7.02 -15.65
C GLY A 216 20.07 -7.27 -14.35
N PRO A 217 20.23 -6.42 -13.31
CA PRO A 217 19.43 -6.49 -12.09
C PRO A 217 17.93 -6.39 -12.33
N TYR A 218 17.50 -5.51 -13.25
CA TYR A 218 16.09 -5.41 -13.64
C TYR A 218 15.56 -6.71 -14.23
N PHE A 219 16.29 -7.30 -15.18
CA PHE A 219 15.91 -8.50 -15.89
C PHE A 219 15.84 -9.71 -14.95
N CYS A 220 16.92 -9.99 -14.21
CA CYS A 220 16.97 -11.11 -13.28
C CYS A 220 15.98 -10.93 -12.12
N GLY A 221 15.89 -9.71 -11.58
CA GLY A 221 15.01 -9.40 -10.46
C GLY A 221 13.54 -9.54 -10.85
N SER A 222 13.19 -9.09 -12.05
CA SER A 222 11.83 -9.21 -12.55
C SER A 222 11.42 -10.66 -12.79
N ILE A 223 12.29 -11.48 -13.39
CA ILE A 223 12.04 -12.92 -13.56
C ILE A 223 11.83 -13.57 -12.19
N ALA A 224 12.74 -13.35 -11.23
CA ALA A 224 12.61 -13.92 -9.89
C ALA A 224 11.32 -13.48 -9.18
N GLY A 225 10.96 -12.20 -9.30
CA GLY A 225 9.76 -11.62 -8.69
C GLY A 225 8.44 -12.04 -9.33
N MET A 226 8.43 -12.48 -10.59
CA MET A 226 7.23 -12.94 -11.31
C MET A 226 6.90 -14.42 -11.07
N ILE A 227 7.87 -15.23 -10.62
CA ILE A 227 7.64 -16.67 -10.35
C ILE A 227 6.46 -16.92 -9.40
N PRO A 228 6.34 -16.24 -8.24
CA PRO A 228 5.23 -16.47 -7.32
C PRO A 228 3.89 -16.11 -7.94
N GLU A 229 3.85 -14.99 -8.66
CA GLU A 229 2.66 -14.52 -9.38
C GLU A 229 2.21 -15.56 -10.41
N ALA A 230 3.13 -16.10 -11.23
CA ALA A 230 2.83 -17.13 -12.21
C ALA A 230 2.16 -18.36 -11.57
N PHE A 231 2.66 -18.84 -10.42
CA PHE A 231 2.05 -19.97 -9.72
C PHE A 231 0.63 -19.66 -9.21
N ILE A 232 0.39 -18.46 -8.69
CA ILE A 232 -0.94 -18.03 -8.24
C ILE A 232 -1.93 -18.02 -9.40
N TYR A 233 -1.54 -17.46 -10.56
CA TYR A 233 -2.39 -17.46 -11.76
C TYR A 233 -2.65 -18.87 -12.28
N ILE A 234 -1.63 -19.75 -12.29
CA ILE A 234 -1.84 -21.13 -12.73
C ILE A 234 -2.82 -21.86 -11.79
N TYR A 235 -2.60 -21.77 -10.48
CA TYR A 235 -3.45 -22.40 -9.48
C TYR A 235 -4.90 -21.92 -9.60
N SER A 236 -5.11 -20.61 -9.59
CA SER A 236 -6.44 -20.01 -9.68
C SER A 236 -7.12 -20.35 -11.01
N GLY A 237 -6.40 -20.33 -12.13
CA GLY A 237 -6.93 -20.79 -13.42
C GLY A 237 -7.40 -22.24 -13.35
N ARG A 238 -6.56 -23.16 -12.87
CA ARG A 238 -6.94 -24.57 -12.74
C ARG A 238 -8.17 -24.76 -11.84
N LEU A 239 -8.23 -24.06 -10.71
CA LEU A 239 -9.37 -24.11 -9.81
C LEU A 239 -10.66 -23.64 -10.52
N ILE A 240 -10.60 -22.54 -11.27
CA ILE A 240 -11.74 -22.03 -12.06
C ILE A 240 -12.21 -23.09 -13.06
N ARG A 241 -11.28 -23.74 -13.78
CA ARG A 241 -11.61 -24.82 -14.73
C ARG A 241 -12.29 -25.99 -14.03
N THR A 242 -11.72 -26.48 -12.93
CA THR A 242 -12.30 -27.56 -12.13
C THR A 242 -13.70 -27.21 -11.63
N LEU A 243 -13.92 -26.00 -11.11
CA LEU A 243 -15.23 -25.57 -10.65
C LEU A 243 -16.25 -25.50 -11.79
N ALA A 244 -15.84 -25.01 -12.97
CA ALA A 244 -16.69 -24.96 -14.16
C ALA A 244 -17.08 -26.37 -14.63
N ASP A 245 -16.13 -27.30 -14.64
CA ASP A 245 -16.34 -28.68 -15.05
C ASP A 245 -17.30 -29.43 -14.09
N VAL A 246 -17.26 -29.17 -12.77
CA VAL A 246 -18.22 -29.74 -11.81
C VAL A 246 -19.60 -29.13 -11.92
N GLN A 247 -19.67 -27.81 -12.09
CA GLN A 247 -20.95 -27.08 -12.06
C GLN A 247 -21.74 -27.24 -13.36
N TYR A 248 -21.06 -27.36 -14.51
CA TYR A 248 -21.67 -27.36 -15.83
C TYR A 248 -21.36 -28.61 -16.68
N GLY A 249 -20.40 -29.44 -16.26
CA GLY A 249 -20.20 -30.78 -16.79
C GLY A 249 -20.84 -31.82 -15.87
N HIS A 250 -21.49 -32.84 -16.41
CA HIS A 250 -21.97 -33.99 -15.63
C HIS A 250 -20.80 -34.92 -15.20
N HIS A 251 -19.65 -34.34 -14.79
CA HIS A 251 -18.43 -35.06 -14.46
C HIS A 251 -18.19 -34.99 -12.95
N SER A 252 -18.21 -36.14 -12.28
CA SER A 252 -17.75 -36.24 -10.90
C SER A 252 -16.23 -36.21 -10.90
N MET A 253 -15.62 -35.29 -10.13
CA MET A 253 -14.18 -35.21 -9.96
C MET A 253 -13.61 -36.56 -9.53
N THR A 254 -12.62 -37.04 -10.26
CA THR A 254 -11.94 -38.30 -9.89
C THR A 254 -11.07 -38.09 -8.65
N THR A 255 -10.88 -39.13 -7.84
CA THR A 255 -10.04 -39.06 -6.63
C THR A 255 -8.63 -38.55 -6.93
N VAL A 256 -8.09 -38.89 -8.11
CA VAL A 256 -6.76 -38.44 -8.56
C VAL A 256 -6.73 -36.94 -8.83
N GLU A 257 -7.78 -36.38 -9.45
CA GLU A 257 -7.88 -34.93 -9.68
C GLU A 257 -8.01 -34.14 -8.38
N ILE A 258 -8.79 -34.66 -7.42
CA ILE A 258 -8.92 -34.08 -6.08
C ILE A 258 -7.55 -34.07 -5.38
N VAL A 259 -6.83 -35.20 -5.39
CA VAL A 259 -5.49 -35.30 -4.80
C VAL A 259 -4.52 -34.33 -5.47
N TYR A 260 -4.50 -34.24 -6.80
CA TYR A 260 -3.65 -33.29 -7.52
C TYR A 260 -3.99 -31.83 -7.17
N ASN A 261 -5.27 -31.50 -7.07
CA ASN A 261 -5.72 -30.16 -6.71
C ASN A 261 -5.31 -29.81 -5.28
N ILE A 262 -5.48 -30.72 -4.31
CA ILE A 262 -5.05 -30.54 -2.92
C ILE A 262 -3.54 -30.36 -2.83
N ILE A 263 -2.75 -31.24 -3.46
CA ILE A 263 -1.28 -31.12 -3.46
C ILE A 263 -0.87 -29.77 -4.06
N SER A 264 -1.49 -29.38 -5.17
CA SER A 264 -1.16 -28.13 -5.83
C SER A 264 -1.59 -26.89 -5.03
N PHE A 265 -2.68 -26.98 -4.26
CA PHE A 265 -3.10 -25.95 -3.33
C PHE A 265 -2.10 -25.80 -2.18
N VAL A 266 -1.64 -26.92 -1.60
CA VAL A 266 -0.62 -26.91 -0.55
C VAL A 266 0.67 -26.27 -1.07
N ILE A 267 1.13 -26.65 -2.27
CA ILE A 267 2.30 -26.04 -2.89
C ILE A 267 2.10 -24.54 -3.12
N ALA A 268 0.94 -24.13 -3.65
CA ALA A 268 0.63 -22.71 -3.86
C ALA A 268 0.64 -21.92 -2.56
N VAL A 269 0.00 -22.41 -1.50
CA VAL A 269 -0.02 -21.76 -0.17
C VAL A 269 1.38 -21.67 0.40
N VAL A 270 2.15 -22.76 0.39
CA VAL A 270 3.54 -22.78 0.88
C VAL A 270 4.38 -21.76 0.11
N MET A 271 4.30 -21.74 -1.22
CA MET A 271 5.03 -20.78 -2.04
C MET A 271 4.62 -19.34 -1.73
N THR A 272 3.33 -19.03 -1.70
CA THR A 272 2.84 -17.69 -1.34
C THR A 272 3.34 -17.26 0.03
N VAL A 273 3.28 -18.14 1.04
CA VAL A 273 3.76 -17.83 2.41
C VAL A 273 5.26 -17.61 2.42
N LEU A 274 6.05 -18.52 1.82
CA LEU A 274 7.51 -18.40 1.76
C LEU A 274 7.93 -17.09 1.08
N PHE A 275 7.35 -16.77 -0.07
CA PHE A 275 7.64 -15.54 -0.79
C PHE A 275 7.17 -14.29 -0.05
N THR A 276 5.98 -14.31 0.55
CA THR A 276 5.47 -13.17 1.33
C THR A 276 6.35 -12.90 2.54
N VAL A 277 6.73 -13.95 3.28
CA VAL A 277 7.62 -13.84 4.45
C VAL A 277 9.00 -13.36 4.02
N TYR A 278 9.55 -13.90 2.94
CA TYR A 278 10.84 -13.49 2.40
C TYR A 278 10.82 -12.03 1.95
N ALA A 279 9.80 -11.61 1.20
CA ALA A 279 9.65 -10.22 0.75
C ALA A 279 9.49 -9.26 1.93
N LYS A 280 8.69 -9.59 2.94
CA LYS A 280 8.54 -8.77 4.16
C LYS A 280 9.85 -8.64 4.94
N ARG A 281 10.56 -9.76 5.15
CA ARG A 281 11.88 -9.74 5.80
C ARG A 281 12.87 -8.92 4.99
N ALA A 282 12.84 -9.07 3.68
CA ALA A 282 13.74 -8.36 2.80
C ALA A 282 13.50 -6.85 2.76
N LEU A 283 12.24 -6.42 2.75
CA LEU A 283 11.86 -5.02 2.90
C LEU A 283 12.33 -4.45 4.25
N ALA A 284 12.10 -5.17 5.34
CA ALA A 284 12.52 -4.74 6.67
C ALA A 284 14.05 -4.59 6.79
N ASP A 285 14.82 -5.47 6.14
CA ASP A 285 16.28 -5.34 6.10
C ASP A 285 16.73 -4.10 5.31
N LEU A 286 16.06 -3.79 4.19
CA LEU A 286 16.35 -2.63 3.37
C LEU A 286 16.04 -1.32 4.11
N GLU A 287 14.88 -1.26 4.78
CA GLU A 287 14.45 -0.12 5.59
C GLU A 287 15.38 0.11 6.81
N LYS A 288 15.86 -0.97 7.44
CA LYS A 288 16.85 -0.87 8.52
C LYS A 288 18.21 -0.38 8.02
N ALA A 289 18.67 -0.86 6.87
CA ALA A 289 19.93 -0.42 6.28
C ALA A 289 19.89 1.07 5.92
N GLU A 290 18.77 1.55 5.37
CA GLU A 290 18.55 2.97 5.10
C GLU A 290 18.55 3.82 6.37
N ASN A 291 17.76 3.43 7.37
CA ASN A 291 17.69 4.17 8.64
C ASN A 291 19.06 4.26 9.34
N ASN A 292 19.88 3.23 9.24
CA ASN A 292 21.25 3.25 9.78
C ASN A 292 22.19 4.10 8.92
N GLY A 293 22.08 4.04 7.58
CA GLY A 293 22.87 4.88 6.69
C GLY A 293 22.57 6.37 6.85
N ASN A 294 21.30 6.74 6.97
CA ASN A 294 20.87 8.13 7.15
C ASN A 294 21.31 8.70 8.51
N LYS A 295 21.24 7.90 9.59
CA LYS A 295 21.79 8.27 10.91
C LYS A 295 23.30 8.51 10.88
N ASN A 296 24.03 7.65 10.17
CA ASN A 296 25.48 7.78 10.05
C ASN A 296 25.87 9.00 9.22
N HIS A 297 25.14 9.30 8.14
CA HIS A 297 25.39 10.49 7.33
C HIS A 297 25.04 11.79 8.06
N HIS A 298 23.92 11.82 8.80
CA HIS A 298 23.57 12.96 9.64
C HIS A 298 24.60 13.20 10.74
N SER A 299 25.10 12.13 11.37
CA SER A 299 26.17 12.22 12.38
C SER A 299 27.51 12.68 11.78
N SER A 300 27.85 12.26 10.56
CA SER A 300 29.07 12.70 9.89
C SER A 300 29.03 14.18 9.52
N VAL A 301 27.88 14.66 9.02
CA VAL A 301 27.68 16.07 8.66
C VAL A 301 27.69 16.96 9.90
N ILE A 302 27.07 16.55 11.00
CA ILE A 302 27.14 17.28 12.27
C ILE A 302 28.59 17.35 12.77
N ALA A 303 29.33 16.24 12.72
CA ALA A 303 30.74 16.21 13.12
C ALA A 303 31.67 17.03 12.19
N GLU A 304 31.30 17.23 10.93
CA GLU A 304 32.01 18.13 10.00
C GLU A 304 31.67 19.60 10.26
N MET A 305 30.40 19.91 10.55
CA MET A 305 29.97 21.27 10.88
C MET A 305 30.56 21.77 12.20
N GLU A 306 30.74 20.88 13.19
CA GLU A 306 31.38 21.20 14.46
C GLU A 306 32.90 21.47 14.32
N LYS A 307 33.53 21.01 13.24
CA LYS A 307 34.95 21.25 12.94
C LYS A 307 35.22 22.54 12.17
N LEU A 308 34.19 23.23 11.69
CA LEU A 308 34.37 24.50 10.99
C LEU A 308 34.57 25.63 12.02
N PRO A 309 35.62 26.46 11.92
CA PRO A 309 35.80 27.58 12.84
C PRO A 309 34.68 28.60 12.64
N GLU A 310 34.11 29.10 13.75
CA GLU A 310 33.13 30.20 13.74
C GLU A 310 33.71 31.44 13.04
N GLU A 311 33.40 31.64 11.77
CA GLU A 311 33.62 32.93 11.12
C GLU A 311 32.64 33.95 11.71
N ARG A 312 33.14 34.78 12.64
CA ARG A 312 32.40 35.92 13.17
C ARG A 312 32.05 36.89 12.04
N PRO A 313 30.78 37.31 11.89
CA PRO A 313 30.40 38.27 10.87
C PRO A 313 31.02 39.65 11.18
N LYS A 314 31.82 40.18 10.25
CA LYS A 314 32.35 41.55 10.30
C LYS A 314 31.19 42.55 10.26
N ARG A 315 31.01 43.27 11.36
CA ARG A 315 30.13 44.45 11.50
C ARG A 315 30.58 45.50 10.46
N ARG A 316 29.76 45.76 9.44
CA ARG A 316 29.97 46.90 8.53
C ARG A 316 29.64 48.19 9.30
N GLU A 317 30.66 48.98 9.59
CA GLU A 317 30.49 50.36 10.03
C GLU A 317 29.95 51.20 8.86
N TYR A 318 28.82 51.86 9.09
CA TYR A 318 28.29 52.90 8.23
C TYR A 318 29.03 54.20 8.59
N HIS A 319 29.78 54.76 7.65
CA HIS A 319 30.26 56.14 7.74
C HIS A 319 29.29 57.05 6.97
N VAL A 320 28.75 58.03 7.71
CA VAL A 320 28.06 59.23 7.24
C VAL A 320 29.08 60.21 6.65
#